data_AF-N1PSC1-F1
#
_entry.id   AF-N1PSC1-F1
#
_cell.length_a   1.000
_cell.length_b   1.000
_cell.length_c   1.000
_cell.angle_alpha   90.00
_cell.angle_beta   90.00
_cell.angle_gamma   90.00
#
_symmetry.space_group_name_H-M   'P 1'
#
loop_
_entity.id
_entity.type
_entity.pdbx_description
1 polymer ?
#
loop_
_entity_poly.entity_id
_entity_poly.type
_entity_poly.pdbx_seq_one_letter_code
_entity_poly.pdbx_strand_id
1 'polypeptide(L)'
;METIIPRFTSLSRDTATPQTIGLLDELERIKDKHSDFVILEPTSFHANGMPASIRLPWVSQRLYHDWYESEECHGNTTAAEAFKQALISKVAKNTLAGGDFRCELKWSEETLSMRCMPLSATSGETIDAWACFVEGMVE
;
A
#
# COMPACT_ATOMS: atom_id res chain seq x y z
N MET A 1 -16.69 11.65 -16.04
CA MET A 1 -15.28 12.08 -15.88
C MET A 1 -14.91 11.77 -14.44
N GLU A 2 -14.16 10.69 -14.21
CA GLU A 2 -13.55 10.45 -12.90
C GLU A 2 -12.49 11.53 -12.69
N THR A 3 -12.78 12.45 -11.79
CA THR A 3 -11.80 13.41 -11.29
C THR A 3 -10.72 12.58 -10.61
N ILE A 4 -9.54 12.50 -11.19
CA ILE A 4 -8.34 12.06 -10.47
C ILE A 4 -8.17 13.07 -9.35
N ILE A 5 -8.67 12.74 -8.15
CA ILE A 5 -8.50 13.61 -6.99
C ILE A 5 -7.02 13.53 -6.67
N PRO A 6 -6.26 14.62 -6.75
CA PRO A 6 -4.85 14.60 -6.44
C PRO A 6 -4.72 14.68 -4.92
N ARG A 7 -5.22 13.65 -4.20
CA ARG A 7 -5.24 13.63 -2.72
C ARG A 7 -3.84 13.57 -2.14
N PHE A 8 -2.94 12.87 -2.82
CA PHE A 8 -1.54 12.72 -2.42
C PHE A 8 -0.64 13.89 -2.82
N THR A 9 -1.02 14.74 -3.78
CA THR A 9 -0.17 15.90 -4.15
C THR A 9 -0.25 17.03 -3.13
N SER A 10 -1.28 17.04 -2.28
CA SER A 10 -1.45 18.02 -1.19
C SER A 10 -1.03 17.47 0.18
N LEU A 11 -0.47 16.25 0.24
CA LEU A 11 0.00 15.66 1.49
C LEU A 11 1.33 16.31 1.88
N SER A 12 1.25 17.17 2.90
CA SER A 12 2.35 17.92 3.50
C SER A 12 2.28 17.78 5.01
N ARG A 13 3.32 18.17 5.74
CA ARG A 13 3.29 18.16 7.21
C ARG A 13 2.14 19.01 7.79
N ASP A 14 1.70 20.04 7.08
CA ASP A 14 0.65 20.95 7.55
C ASP A 14 -0.77 20.43 7.27
N THR A 15 -0.90 19.46 6.37
CA THR A 15 -2.19 18.89 5.96
C THR A 15 -2.38 17.46 6.44
N ALA A 16 -1.31 16.73 6.70
CA ALA A 16 -1.33 15.34 7.14
C ALA A 16 -1.74 15.17 8.61
N THR A 17 -2.41 14.05 8.91
CA THR A 17 -2.59 13.61 10.31
C THR A 17 -1.23 13.27 10.95
N PRO A 18 -1.07 13.36 12.29
CA PRO A 18 0.19 13.02 12.96
C PRO A 18 0.70 11.60 12.65
N GLN A 19 -0.21 10.63 12.51
CA GLN A 19 0.11 9.25 12.09
C GLN A 19 0.68 9.23 10.67
N THR A 20 0.09 10.00 9.76
CA THR A 20 0.56 10.14 8.38
C THR A 20 1.88 10.90 8.30
N ILE A 21 2.12 11.91 9.15
CA ILE A 21 3.42 12.59 9.24
C ILE A 21 4.52 11.62 9.68
N GLY A 22 4.28 10.84 10.73
CA GLY A 22 5.25 9.84 11.19
C GLY A 22 5.57 8.80 10.10
N LEU A 23 4.58 8.44 9.30
CA LEU A 23 4.73 7.55 8.16
C LEU A 23 5.45 8.21 6.96
N LEU A 24 5.18 9.47 6.66
CA LEU A 24 5.90 10.23 5.63
C LEU A 24 7.38 10.40 6.02
N ASP A 25 7.66 10.68 7.29
CA ASP A 25 9.02 10.75 7.82
C ASP A 25 9.72 9.39 7.76
N GLU A 26 8.98 8.31 8.01
CA GLU A 26 9.51 6.95 7.87
C GLU A 26 9.78 6.59 6.41
N LEU A 27 8.85 6.88 5.50
CA LEU A 27 9.01 6.72 4.04
C LEU A 27 10.24 7.50 3.54
N GLU A 28 10.39 8.76 3.96
CA GLU A 28 11.54 9.60 3.64
C GLU A 28 12.85 9.04 4.19
N ARG A 29 12.82 8.39 5.36
CA ARG A 29 13.99 7.74 5.98
C ARG A 29 14.40 6.45 5.29
N ILE A 30 13.45 5.73 4.68
CA ILE A 30 13.68 4.41 4.07
C ILE A 30 13.72 4.44 2.54
N LYS A 31 13.36 5.56 1.90
CA LYS A 31 13.41 5.71 0.43
C LYS A 31 14.80 5.36 -0.14
N ASP A 32 15.86 5.69 0.60
CA ASP A 32 17.25 5.44 0.21
C ASP A 32 17.78 4.07 0.70
N LYS A 33 16.98 3.32 1.47
CA LYS A 33 17.37 2.04 2.09
C LYS A 33 16.92 0.81 1.32
N HIS A 34 16.34 0.98 0.12
CA HIS A 34 15.79 -0.11 -0.70
C HIS A 34 14.82 -1.04 0.05
N SER A 35 14.12 -0.53 1.07
CA SER A 35 13.05 -1.30 1.72
C SER A 35 11.87 -1.41 0.76
N ASP A 36 11.42 -2.64 0.50
CA ASP A 36 10.32 -2.90 -0.41
C ASP A 36 9.00 -2.39 0.17
N PHE A 37 8.28 -1.57 -0.57
CA PHE A 37 6.98 -1.04 -0.14
C PHE A 37 6.02 -0.84 -1.30
N VAL A 38 4.74 -0.78 -0.97
CA VAL A 38 3.63 -0.55 -1.89
C VAL A 38 2.66 0.44 -1.27
N ILE A 39 2.14 1.38 -2.05
CA ILE A 39 0.99 2.20 -1.64
C ILE A 39 -0.27 1.65 -2.31
N LEU A 40 -1.34 1.51 -1.55
CA LEU A 40 -2.66 1.10 -2.03
C LEU A 40 -3.68 2.19 -1.76
N GLU A 41 -4.40 2.63 -2.79
CA GLU A 41 -5.37 3.71 -2.72
C GLU A 41 -6.76 3.19 -3.10
N PRO A 42 -7.72 3.18 -2.17
CA PRO A 42 -9.12 2.97 -2.50
C PRO A 42 -9.62 4.01 -3.52
N THR A 43 -10.19 3.56 -4.64
CA THR A 43 -10.72 4.45 -5.68
C THR A 43 -12.24 4.56 -5.64
N SER A 44 -12.92 3.62 -5.00
CA SER A 44 -14.36 3.68 -4.73
C SER A 44 -14.73 2.88 -3.49
N PHE A 45 -15.88 3.18 -2.90
CA PHE A 45 -16.37 2.56 -1.67
C PHE A 45 -17.81 2.08 -1.83
N HIS A 46 -18.12 0.97 -1.18
CA HIS A 46 -19.49 0.52 -0.95
C HIS A 46 -20.16 1.42 0.11
N ALA A 47 -21.50 1.36 0.19
CA ALA A 47 -22.27 2.14 1.16
C ALA A 47 -21.93 1.82 2.63
N ASN A 48 -21.30 0.67 2.90
CA ASN A 48 -20.85 0.26 4.23
C ASN A 48 -19.42 0.72 4.56
N GLY A 49 -18.80 1.56 3.73
CA GLY A 49 -17.44 2.09 3.93
C GLY A 49 -16.32 1.13 3.54
N MET A 50 -16.61 -0.07 3.04
CA MET A 50 -15.57 -0.96 2.51
C MET A 50 -15.13 -0.50 1.11
N PRO A 51 -13.83 -0.59 0.76
CA PRO A 51 -13.36 -0.32 -0.59
C PRO A 51 -14.03 -1.25 -1.60
N ALA A 52 -14.66 -0.70 -2.63
CA ALA A 52 -15.20 -1.44 -3.77
C ALA A 52 -14.14 -1.64 -4.86
N SER A 53 -13.16 -0.73 -4.94
CA SER A 53 -11.99 -0.86 -5.80
C SER A 53 -10.76 -0.23 -5.13
N ILE A 54 -9.60 -0.85 -5.32
CA ILE A 54 -8.30 -0.38 -4.82
C ILE A 54 -7.31 -0.39 -5.98
N ARG A 55 -6.57 0.71 -6.17
CA ARG A 55 -5.46 0.78 -7.12
C ARG A 55 -4.13 0.79 -6.38
N LEU A 56 -3.06 0.49 -7.12
CA LEU A 56 -1.69 0.47 -6.63
C LEU A 56 -0.91 1.60 -7.34
N PRO A 57 -0.94 2.83 -6.80
CA PRO A 57 -0.32 3.96 -7.48
C PRO A 57 1.21 3.98 -7.33
N TRP A 58 1.76 3.33 -6.30
CA TRP A 58 3.20 3.34 -6.03
C TRP A 58 3.70 1.97 -5.56
N VAL A 59 4.90 1.62 -6.01
CA VAL A 59 5.67 0.45 -5.59
C VAL A 59 7.15 0.84 -5.55
N SER A 60 7.89 0.33 -4.58
CA SER A 60 9.33 0.53 -4.46
C SER A 60 10.04 0.03 -5.71
N GLN A 61 11.14 0.69 -6.10
CA GLN A 61 11.87 0.39 -7.32
C GLN A 61 12.31 -1.08 -7.43
N ARG A 62 12.71 -1.71 -6.32
CA ARG A 62 13.11 -3.12 -6.30
C ARG A 62 11.92 -4.05 -6.59
N LEU A 63 10.83 -3.96 -5.83
CA LEU A 63 9.58 -4.65 -6.19
C LEU A 63 9.10 -4.32 -7.62
N TYR A 64 9.25 -3.08 -8.09
CA TYR A 64 8.88 -2.74 -9.47
C TYR A 64 9.73 -3.52 -10.47
N HIS A 65 11.05 -3.58 -10.25
CA HIS A 65 11.96 -4.33 -11.09
C HIS A 65 11.61 -5.83 -11.07
N ASP A 66 11.40 -6.40 -9.88
CA ASP A 66 11.05 -7.81 -9.70
C ASP A 66 9.69 -8.16 -10.32
N TRP A 67 8.72 -7.25 -10.26
CA TRP A 67 7.37 -7.48 -10.77
C TRP A 67 7.26 -7.20 -12.28
N TYR A 68 7.92 -6.15 -12.77
CA TYR A 68 7.68 -5.57 -14.10
C TYR A 68 8.86 -5.62 -15.06
N GLU A 69 10.10 -5.77 -14.58
CA GLU A 69 11.32 -5.71 -15.40
C GLU A 69 12.11 -7.02 -15.43
N SER A 70 11.63 -8.10 -14.79
CA SER A 70 12.28 -9.40 -14.94
C SER A 70 12.22 -9.87 -16.40
N GLU A 71 13.33 -10.44 -16.89
CA GLU A 71 13.53 -10.79 -18.31
C GLU A 71 12.47 -11.76 -18.87
N GLU A 72 11.70 -12.43 -18.00
CA GLU A 72 10.74 -13.46 -18.39
C GLU A 72 9.27 -12.99 -18.42
N CYS A 73 8.88 -11.89 -17.77
CA CYS A 73 7.49 -11.40 -17.80
C CYS A 73 7.31 -9.97 -17.27
N HIS A 74 6.85 -9.05 -18.13
CA HIS A 74 6.43 -7.71 -17.74
C HIS A 74 5.15 -7.74 -16.86
N GLY A 75 5.27 -7.67 -15.55
CA GLY A 75 4.20 -7.13 -14.69
C GLY A 75 2.97 -7.98 -14.48
N ASN A 76 2.95 -9.17 -15.08
CA ASN A 76 1.76 -10.00 -15.24
C ASN A 76 2.04 -11.46 -14.89
N THR A 77 3.04 -11.71 -14.03
CA THR A 77 3.22 -13.06 -13.49
C THR A 77 2.02 -13.38 -12.60
N THR A 78 1.55 -14.63 -12.65
CA THR A 78 0.48 -15.12 -11.77
C THR A 78 0.80 -14.88 -10.30
N ALA A 79 2.08 -14.93 -9.93
CA ALA A 79 2.56 -14.65 -8.58
C ALA A 79 2.38 -13.17 -8.19
N ALA A 80 2.73 -12.23 -9.07
CA ALA A 80 2.53 -10.79 -8.83
C ALA A 80 1.05 -10.43 -8.68
N GLU A 81 0.19 -10.95 -9.54
CA GLU A 81 -1.24 -10.70 -9.44
C GLU A 81 -1.83 -11.34 -8.16
N ALA A 82 -1.43 -12.57 -7.84
CA ALA A 82 -1.87 -13.24 -6.61
C ALA A 82 -1.44 -12.47 -5.35
N PHE A 83 -0.20 -11.98 -5.30
CA PHE A 83 0.31 -11.15 -4.21
C PHE A 83 -0.49 -9.86 -4.10
N LYS A 84 -0.69 -9.14 -5.21
CA LYS A 84 -1.46 -7.89 -5.27
C LYS A 84 -2.89 -8.10 -4.76
N GLN A 85 -3.59 -9.12 -5.25
CA GLN A 85 -4.96 -9.44 -4.83
C GLN A 85 -5.03 -9.83 -3.35
N ALA A 86 -4.06 -10.60 -2.87
CA ALA A 86 -3.99 -10.98 -1.46
C ALA A 86 -3.78 -9.76 -0.55
N LEU A 87 -2.86 -8.85 -0.92
CA LEU A 87 -2.62 -7.61 -0.19
C LEU A 87 -3.86 -6.71 -0.18
N ILE A 88 -4.49 -6.51 -1.36
CA ILE A 88 -5.74 -5.76 -1.51
C ILE A 88 -6.82 -6.34 -0.60
N SER A 89 -6.98 -7.67 -0.57
CA SER A 89 -7.96 -8.34 0.29
C SER A 89 -7.69 -8.09 1.79
N LYS A 90 -6.42 -8.14 2.22
CA LYS A 90 -6.02 -7.85 3.61
C LYS A 90 -6.31 -6.40 3.98
N VAL A 91 -5.98 -5.46 3.10
CA VAL A 91 -6.26 -4.03 3.31
C VAL A 91 -7.76 -3.75 3.34
N ALA A 92 -8.53 -4.30 2.41
CA ALA A 92 -9.99 -4.13 2.38
C ALA A 92 -10.65 -4.60 3.69
N LYS A 93 -10.22 -5.76 4.22
CA LYS A 93 -10.72 -6.30 5.50
C LYS A 93 -10.37 -5.43 6.71
N ASN A 94 -9.24 -4.73 6.67
CA ASN A 94 -8.77 -3.88 7.78
C ASN A 94 -9.12 -2.39 7.58
N THR A 95 -9.77 -2.02 6.48
CA THR A 95 -10.13 -0.63 6.19
C THR A 95 -11.05 -0.03 7.25
N LEU A 96 -12.00 -0.81 7.78
CA LEU A 96 -12.91 -0.32 8.82
C LEU A 96 -12.28 -0.31 10.23
N ALA A 97 -11.16 -1.02 10.43
CA ALA A 97 -10.51 -1.10 11.74
C ALA A 97 -9.62 0.12 12.02
N GLY A 98 -9.17 0.84 11.00
CA GLY A 98 -8.49 2.14 11.14
C GLY A 98 -7.09 2.13 11.75
N GLY A 99 -6.54 0.96 12.08
CA GLY A 99 -5.23 0.80 12.70
C GLY A 99 -4.17 0.26 11.74
N ASP A 100 -2.90 0.41 12.12
CA ASP A 100 -1.83 -0.36 11.49
C ASP A 100 -1.98 -1.84 11.83
N PHE A 101 -1.59 -2.70 10.89
CA PHE A 101 -1.65 -4.14 11.08
C PHE A 101 -0.48 -4.83 10.40
N ARG A 102 -0.17 -6.03 10.86
CA ARG A 102 0.76 -6.93 10.18
C ARG A 102 0.01 -8.04 9.46
N CYS A 103 0.51 -8.46 8.32
CA CYS A 103 0.00 -9.65 7.63
C CYS A 103 1.11 -10.37 6.87
N GLU A 104 0.89 -11.66 6.64
CA GLU A 104 1.78 -12.48 5.83
C GLU A 104 1.16 -12.69 4.45
N LEU A 105 2.00 -12.62 3.42
CA LEU A 105 1.62 -12.82 2.02
C LEU A 105 2.58 -13.76 1.33
N LYS A 106 2.04 -14.72 0.58
CA LYS A 106 2.84 -15.65 -0.21
C LYS A 106 3.37 -14.95 -1.47
N TRP A 107 4.67 -15.07 -1.72
CA TRP A 107 5.35 -14.63 -2.93
C TRP A 107 6.11 -15.82 -3.51
N SER A 108 5.63 -16.38 -4.62
CA SER A 108 6.20 -17.62 -5.20
C SER A 108 6.27 -18.73 -4.16
N GLU A 109 7.46 -19.20 -3.76
CA GLU A 109 7.64 -20.22 -2.71
C GLU A 109 7.88 -19.61 -1.31
N GLU A 110 8.03 -18.30 -1.22
CA GLU A 110 8.36 -17.58 0.00
C GLU A 110 7.11 -16.98 0.66
N THR A 111 7.22 -16.66 1.94
CA THR A 111 6.21 -15.89 2.67
C THR A 111 6.83 -14.58 3.16
N LEU A 112 6.23 -13.46 2.80
CA LEU A 112 6.67 -12.13 3.17
C LEU A 112 5.84 -11.61 4.35
N SER A 113 6.52 -11.10 5.37
CA SER A 113 5.90 -10.33 6.45
C SER A 113 5.71 -8.88 6.00
N MET A 114 4.49 -8.40 6.13
CA MET A 114 4.09 -7.06 5.72
C MET A 114 3.60 -6.25 6.92
N ARG A 115 4.00 -4.99 7.01
CA ARG A 115 3.37 -3.99 7.88
C ARG A 115 2.57 -3.00 7.05
N CYS A 116 1.27 -2.95 7.29
CA CYS A 116 0.32 -2.08 6.60
C CYS A 116 -0.11 -0.95 7.53
N MET A 117 0.05 0.29 7.08
CA MET A 117 -0.25 1.49 7.85
C MET A 117 -1.22 2.38 7.07
N PRO A 118 -2.33 2.84 7.69
CA PRO A 118 -3.28 3.72 7.03
C PRO A 118 -2.67 5.11 6.83
N LEU A 119 -3.01 5.71 5.69
CA LEU A 119 -2.67 7.08 5.29
C LEU A 119 -3.96 7.89 5.23
N SER A 120 -3.99 9.01 5.95
CA SER A 120 -5.12 9.94 5.96
C SER A 120 -4.61 11.38 5.86
N ALA A 121 -5.04 12.07 4.80
CA ALA A 121 -4.74 13.47 4.52
C ALA A 121 -5.61 14.44 5.34
N THR A 122 -6.61 13.96 6.08
CA THR A 122 -7.44 14.79 6.98
C THR A 122 -7.78 14.02 8.26
N SER A 123 -8.08 14.73 9.33
CA SER A 123 -8.42 14.14 10.62
C SER A 123 -9.76 13.39 10.56
N GLY A 124 -9.70 12.07 10.39
CA GLY A 124 -10.41 11.19 11.34
C GLY A 124 -11.55 10.31 10.83
N GLU A 125 -11.96 10.34 9.57
CA GLU A 125 -13.11 9.51 9.15
C GLU A 125 -12.87 8.61 7.94
N THR A 126 -11.89 8.93 7.09
CA THR A 126 -11.61 8.12 5.89
C THR A 126 -10.11 7.84 5.75
N ILE A 127 -9.81 6.58 5.42
CA ILE A 127 -8.47 6.16 5.06
C ILE A 127 -8.32 6.43 3.57
N ASP A 128 -7.41 7.34 3.22
CA ASP A 128 -7.18 7.77 1.84
C ASP A 128 -6.30 6.77 1.09
N ALA A 129 -5.34 6.14 1.78
CA ALA A 129 -4.53 5.05 1.25
C ALA A 129 -3.91 4.20 2.36
N TRP A 130 -3.12 3.22 1.96
CA TRP A 130 -2.35 2.34 2.83
C TRP A 130 -0.92 2.27 2.33
N ALA A 131 0.05 2.46 3.24
CA ALA A 131 1.44 2.11 2.98
C ALA A 131 1.71 0.69 3.51
N CYS A 132 2.22 -0.18 2.66
CA CYS A 132 2.47 -1.58 2.94
C CYS A 132 3.96 -1.87 2.77
N PHE A 133 4.67 -2.07 3.87
CA PHE A 133 6.12 -2.34 3.91
C PHE A 133 6.39 -3.83 4.03
N VAL A 134 7.37 -4.33 3.28
CA VAL A 134 7.94 -5.65 3.50
C VAL A 134 8.92 -5.55 4.67
N GLU A 135 8.62 -6.23 5.78
CA GLU A 135 9.52 -6.29 6.96
C GLU A 135 10.56 -7.41 6.84
N GLY A 136 10.35 -8.40 5.96
CA GLY A 136 11.27 -9.51 5.73
C GLY A 136 10.57 -10.79 5.26
N MET A 137 11.34 -11.87 5.13
CA MET A 137 10.82 -13.22 4.89
C MET A 137 10.44 -13.87 6.22
N VAL A 138 9.35 -14.63 6.24
CA VAL A 138 8.96 -15.51 7.35
C VAL A 138 9.61 -16.87 7.10
N GLU A 139 10.48 -17.30 8.01
CA GLU A 139 11.11 -18.63 8.01
C GLU A 139 10.13 -19.75 8.40
#